data_AF-A0A9D9TAI4-F1
#
_entry.id   AF-A0A9D9TAI4-F1
#
_cell.length_a   1.000
_cell.length_b   1.000
_cell.length_c   1.000
_cell.angle_alpha   90.00
_cell.angle_beta   90.00
_cell.angle_gamma   90.00
#
_symmetry.space_group_name_H-M   'P 1'
#
loop_
_entity.id
_entity.type
_entity.pdbx_description
1 polymer ?
#
loop_
_entity_poly.entity_id
_entity_poly.type
_entity_poly.pdbx_seq_one_letter_code
_entity_poly.pdbx_strand_id
1 'polypeptide(L)' 'MKLKCKEVSRLLSEALDQRLPWHQQMRLRYHLMICKDCKQVSAQFATLRLVGQRFRQNIKSGQQDRL' A
#
# COMPACT_ATOMS: atom_id res chain seq x y z
N MET A 1 18.50 -6.57 -10.32
CA MET A 1 18.02 -7.52 -9.29
C MET A 1 16.52 -7.74 -9.50
N LYS A 2 16.12 -8.93 -9.98
CA LYS A 2 14.71 -9.22 -10.35
C LYS A 2 13.86 -9.35 -9.08
N LEU A 3 13.07 -8.33 -8.75
CA LEU A 3 11.93 -8.52 -7.84
C LEU A 3 10.98 -9.53 -8.47
N LYS A 4 10.62 -10.57 -7.72
CA LYS A 4 9.60 -11.54 -8.14
C LYS A 4 8.22 -11.00 -7.75
N CYS A 5 7.17 -11.34 -8.51
CA CYS A 5 5.79 -10.94 -8.21
C CYS A 5 5.37 -11.30 -6.77
N LYS A 6 5.86 -12.44 -6.24
CA LYS A 6 5.63 -12.86 -4.85
C LYS A 6 6.23 -11.91 -3.81
N GLU A 7 7.38 -11.31 -4.14
CA GLU A 7 8.10 -10.37 -3.28
C GLU A 7 7.41 -9.00 -3.30
N VAL A 8 6.83 -8.61 -4.43
CA VAL A 8 5.96 -7.45 -4.57
C VAL A 8 4.74 -7.54 -3.66
N SER A 9 4.04 -8.68 -3.66
CA SER A 9 2.90 -8.90 -2.74
C SER A 9 3.32 -8.82 -1.28
N ARG A 10 4.50 -9.35 -0.93
CA ARG A 10 5.05 -9.26 0.43
C ARG A 10 5.33 -7.81 0.82
N LEU A 11 6.02 -7.05 -0.04
CA LEU A 11 6.31 -5.63 0.19
C LEU A 11 5.04 -4.77 0.25
N LEU A 12 4.01 -5.10 -0.52
CA LEU A 12 2.70 -4.42 -0.46
C LEU A 12 2.00 -4.66 0.88
N SER A 13 2.02 -5.90 1.39
CA SER A 13 1.47 -6.23 2.72
C SER A 13 2.26 -5.55 3.82
N GLU A 14 3.58 -5.56 3.72
CA GLU A 14 4.49 -4.91 4.68
C GLU A 14 4.33 -3.39 4.67
N ALA A 15 3.97 -2.81 3.51
CA ALA A 15 3.65 -1.38 3.36
C ALA A 15 2.29 -0.99 3.97
N LEU A 16 1.40 -1.95 4.25
CA LEU A 16 0.17 -1.73 4.99
C LEU A 16 0.43 -1.67 6.49
N ASP A 17 1.28 -2.55 7.02
CA ASP A 17 1.64 -2.58 8.44
C ASP A 17 2.65 -1.50 8.83
N GLN A 18 3.68 -1.28 8.01
CA GLN A 18 4.80 -0.40 8.33
C GLN A 18 5.20 0.51 7.16
N ARG A 19 5.85 1.64 7.44
CA ARG A 19 6.37 2.52 6.38
C ARG A 19 7.57 1.84 5.72
N LEU A 20 7.36 1.33 4.51
CA LEU A 20 8.43 0.79 3.68
C LEU A 20 9.53 1.84 3.42
N PRO A 21 10.82 1.49 3.53
CA PRO A 21 11.92 2.40 3.23
C PRO A 21 11.91 2.81 1.75
N TRP A 22 12.30 4.06 1.48
CA TRP A 22 12.15 4.68 0.16
C TRP A 22 12.78 3.89 -1.00
N HIS A 23 13.91 3.21 -0.74
CA HIS A 23 14.59 2.37 -1.74
C HIS A 23 13.75 1.16 -2.18
N GLN A 24 12.95 0.57 -1.27
CA GLN A 24 12.02 -0.52 -1.62
C GLN A 24 10.86 0.02 -2.45
N GLN A 25 10.37 1.23 -2.14
CA GLN A 25 9.27 1.85 -2.90
C GLN A 25 9.65 2.13 -4.35
N MET A 26 10.87 2.62 -4.59
CA MET A 26 11.37 2.87 -5.95
C MET A 26 11.51 1.56 -6.74
N ARG A 27 12.06 0.52 -6.10
CA ARG A 27 12.16 -0.83 -6.65
C ARG A 27 10.79 -1.42 -7.01
N LEU A 28 9.81 -1.28 -6.12
CA LEU A 28 8.43 -1.70 -6.30
C LEU A 28 7.82 -0.98 -7.51
N ARG A 29 7.89 0.36 -7.56
CA ARG A 29 7.37 1.17 -8.67
C ARG A 29 7.94 0.76 -10.02
N TYR A 30 9.26 0.53 -10.09
CA TYR A 30 9.91 0.06 -11.30
C TYR A 30 9.35 -1.29 -11.77
N HIS A 31 9.17 -2.25 -10.85
CA HIS A 31 8.58 -3.55 -11.19
C HIS A 31 7.12 -3.42 -11.66
N LEU A 32 6.31 -2.58 -11.00
CA LEU A 32 4.91 -2.32 -11.38
C LEU A 32 4.78 -1.64 -12.76
N MET A 33 5.81 -0.92 -13.21
CA MET A 33 5.83 -0.36 -14.56
C MET A 33 6.03 -1.42 -15.64
N ILE A 34 6.73 -2.51 -15.33
CA ILE A 34 7.08 -3.57 -16.29
C ILE A 34 6.06 -4.73 -16.22
N CYS A 35 5.53 -5.04 -15.03
CA CYS A 35 4.58 -6.12 -14.80
C CYS A 35 3.16 -5.58 -14.56
N LYS A 36 2.26 -5.79 -15.53
CA LYS A 36 0.85 -5.40 -15.43
C LYS A 36 0.08 -6.12 -14.32
N ASP A 37 0.36 -7.41 -14.08
CA ASP A 37 -0.34 -8.18 -13.04
C ASP A 37 -0.07 -7.60 -11.66
N CYS A 38 1.21 -7.33 -11.37
CA CYS A 38 1.60 -6.70 -10.12
C CYS A 38 1.01 -5.29 -10.00
N LYS A 39 0.93 -4.52 -11.10
CA LYS A 39 0.29 -3.20 -11.13
C LYS A 39 -1.17 -3.30 -10.68
N GLN A 40 -1.91 -4.28 -11.18
CA GLN A 40 -3.32 -4.47 -10.83
C GLN A 40 -3.50 -4.85 -9.36
N VAL A 41 -2.66 -5.75 -8.85
CA VAL A 41 -2.65 -6.09 -7.41
C VAL A 41 -2.33 -4.86 -6.57
N SER A 42 -1.32 -4.07 -6.96
CA SER A 42 -0.96 -2.85 -6.21
C SER A 42 -2.10 -1.83 -6.13
N ALA A 43 -2.94 -1.75 -7.16
CA ALA A 43 -4.12 -0.89 -7.16
C ALA A 43 -5.19 -1.39 -6.18
N GLN A 44 -5.40 -2.70 -6.07
CA GLN A 44 -6.32 -3.28 -5.09
C GLN A 44 -5.88 -2.97 -3.65
N PHE A 45 -4.58 -3.11 -3.36
CA PHE A 45 -4.00 -2.74 -2.07
C PHE A 45 -4.10 -1.24 -1.79
N ALA A 46 -3.93 -0.38 -2.81
CA ALA A 46 -4.11 1.06 -2.67
C ALA A 46 -5.56 1.43 -2.30
N THR A 47 -6.56 0.74 -2.88
CA THR A 47 -7.96 0.91 -2.51
C THR A 47 -8.21 0.52 -1.06
N LEU A 48 -7.69 -0.62 -0.60
CA LEU A 48 -7.77 -1.05 0.79
C LEU A 48 -7.17 0.00 1.73
N ARG A 49 -6.02 0.57 1.37
CA ARG A 49 -5.38 1.65 2.12
C ARG A 49 -6.22 2.92 2.16
N LEU A 50 -6.82 3.32 1.03
CA LEU A 50 -7.66 4.52 0.95
C LEU A 50 -8.92 4.37 1.80
N VAL A 51 -9.57 3.21 1.75
CA VAL A 51 -10.74 2.89 2.58
C VAL A 51 -10.34 2.87 4.05
N GLY A 52 -9.25 2.18 4.42
CA GLY A 52 -8.75 2.15 5.79
C GLY A 52 -8.37 3.54 6.33
N GLN A 53 -7.78 4.40 5.49
CA GLN A 53 -7.49 5.79 5.86
C GLN A 53 -8.75 6.63 6.04
N ARG A 54 -9.75 6.46 5.16
CA ARG A 54 -11.05 7.13 5.30
C ARG A 54 -11.79 6.67 6.54
N PHE A 55 -11.78 5.38 6.85
CA PHE A 55 -12.34 4.83 8.10
C PHE A 55 -11.61 5.38 9.32
N ARG A 56 -10.28 5.41 9.31
CA ARG A 56 -9.49 6.03 10.39
C ARG A 56 -9.81 7.51 10.57
N GLN A 57 -10.00 8.25 9.48
CA GLN A 57 -10.41 9.66 9.53
C GLN A 57 -11.83 9.80 10.08
N ASN A 58 -12.76 8.95 9.64
CA ASN A 58 -14.15 8.95 10.09
C ASN A 58 -14.27 8.62 11.60
N ILE A 59 -13.49 7.63 12.07
CA ILE A 59 -13.38 7.29 13.51
C ILE A 59 -12.80 8.48 14.29
N LYS A 60 -11.76 9.14 13.76
CA LYS A 60 -11.21 10.35 14.42
C LYS A 60 -12.19 11.51 14.45
N SER A 61 -12.97 11.75 13.39
CA SER A 61 -14.00 12.79 13.38
C SER A 61 -15.15 12.48 14.35
N GLY A 62 -15.59 11.23 14.47
CA GLY A 62 -16.61 10.83 15.46
C GLY A 62 -16.11 10.82 16.91
N GLN A 63 -14.80 10.91 17.13
CA GLN A 63 -14.16 10.99 18.45
C GLN A 63 -13.79 12.43 18.83
N GLN A 64 -13.85 13.38 17.90
CA GLN A 64 -13.56 14.80 18.13
C GLN A 64 -14.81 15.61 18.54
N ASP A 65 -16.02 15.11 18.32
CA ASP A 65 -17.29 15.68 18.82
C ASP A 65 -17.66 15.24 20.26
N ARG A 66 -16.72 14.65 21.01
CA ARG A 66 -16.95 14.13 22.37
C ARG A 66 -15.93 14.62 23.41
N LEU A 67 -15.30 15.77 23.17
CA LEU A 67 -14.46 16.51 24.11
C LEU A 67 -14.90 17.97 24.16
#